data_AF-A0A9E2DP20-F1
#
_entry.id   AF-A0A9E2DP20-F1
#
_cell.length_a   1.000
_cell.length_b   1.000
_cell.length_c   1.000
_cell.angle_alpha   90.00
_cell.angle_beta   90.00
_cell.angle_gamma   90.00
#
_symmetry.space_group_name_H-M   'P 1'
#
loop_
_entity.id
_entity.type
_entity.pdbx_description
1 polymer ?
#
loop_
_entity_poly.entity_id
_entity_poly.type
_entity_poly.pdbx_seq_one_letter_code
_entity_poly.pdbx_strand_id
1 'polypeptide(L)'
;MSWNQVKLANQSKLLTIGGHSHTHVILSFLNQKELKHELDVSINMLHDKAGVSPTHYSYPEGLANCYNKEVINELKTRGVKCCPTAIFGVNNEKTSSFELKRIMI
;
A
#
# COMPACT_ATOMS: atom_id res chain seq x y z
N MET A 1 -9.70 12.57 2.52
CA MET A 1 -10.35 12.25 3.82
C MET A 1 -9.56 12.92 4.93
N SER A 2 -10.22 13.41 5.98
CA SER A 2 -9.53 13.90 7.19
C SER A 2 -9.20 12.74 8.15
N TRP A 3 -8.27 12.96 9.09
CA TRP A 3 -7.90 11.92 10.07
C TRP A 3 -9.08 11.46 10.94
N ASN A 4 -9.99 12.35 11.30
CA ASN A 4 -11.21 11.99 12.04
C ASN A 4 -12.09 11.03 11.22
N GLN A 5 -12.23 11.27 9.91
CA GLN A 5 -12.99 10.37 9.02
C GLN A 5 -12.31 9.01 8.89
N VAL A 6 -10.97 8.98 8.76
CA VAL A 6 -10.21 7.71 8.68
C VAL A 6 -10.35 6.92 9.98
N LYS A 7 -10.29 7.58 11.15
CA LYS A 7 -10.49 6.94 12.45
C LYS A 7 -11.88 6.35 12.61
N LEU A 8 -12.92 7.08 12.19
CA LEU A 8 -14.30 6.57 12.18
C LEU A 8 -14.45 5.39 11.22
N ALA A 9 -13.85 5.48 10.02
CA ALA A 9 -13.85 4.38 9.07
C ALA A 9 -13.16 3.12 9.62
N ASN A 10 -12.04 3.28 10.33
CA ASN A 10 -11.30 2.17 10.95
C ASN A 10 -12.08 1.43 12.06
N GLN A 11 -13.11 2.05 12.65
CA GLN A 11 -13.99 1.41 13.62
C GLN A 11 -15.09 0.55 12.96
N SER A 12 -15.30 0.72 11.65
CA SER A 12 -16.32 -0.02 10.91
C SER A 12 -15.81 -1.39 10.48
N LYS A 13 -16.69 -2.41 10.56
CA LYS A 13 -16.43 -3.74 9.99
C LYS A 13 -16.57 -3.79 8.47
N LEU A 14 -17.09 -2.72 7.85
CA LEU A 14 -17.36 -2.65 6.42
C LEU A 14 -16.23 -2.00 5.62
N LEU A 15 -15.27 -1.37 6.29
CA LEU A 15 -14.18 -0.63 5.66
C LEU A 15 -12.85 -1.19 6.14
N THR A 16 -11.85 -1.16 5.25
CA THR A 16 -10.46 -1.49 5.57
C THR A 16 -9.59 -0.38 5.03
N ILE A 17 -8.69 0.13 5.88
CA ILE A 17 -7.75 1.20 5.50
C ILE A 17 -6.39 0.55 5.21
N GLY A 18 -5.86 0.80 4.01
CA GLY A 18 -4.52 0.38 3.58
C GLY A 18 -3.60 1.58 3.36
N GLY A 19 -2.30 1.30 3.17
CA GLY A 19 -1.31 2.33 2.86
C GLY A 19 -1.18 2.63 1.35
N HIS A 20 -0.67 3.81 1.02
CA HIS A 20 -0.53 4.27 -0.37
C HIS A 20 0.62 5.29 -0.56
N SER A 21 1.79 5.03 0.02
CA SER A 21 2.94 5.96 0.17
C SER A 21 2.63 7.19 1.01
N HIS A 22 3.63 8.05 1.22
CA HIS A 22 3.45 9.31 1.95
C HIS A 22 3.17 10.46 0.97
N THR A 23 3.97 10.57 -0.09
CA THR A 23 3.90 11.70 -1.04
C THR A 23 3.44 11.31 -2.45
N HIS A 24 3.01 10.07 -2.66
CA HIS A 24 2.54 9.55 -3.97
C HIS A 24 3.64 9.50 -5.05
N VAL A 25 4.90 9.35 -4.63
CA VAL A 25 6.03 9.13 -5.55
C VAL A 25 6.07 7.68 -6.04
N ILE A 26 6.59 7.49 -7.25
CA ILE A 26 6.81 6.15 -7.80
C ILE A 26 7.90 5.43 -7.00
N LEU A 27 7.51 4.41 -6.23
CA LEU A 27 8.38 3.76 -5.24
C LEU A 27 9.60 3.07 -5.85
N SER A 28 9.48 2.53 -7.05
CA SER A 28 10.60 1.89 -7.78
C SER A 28 11.69 2.86 -8.25
N PHE A 29 11.43 4.17 -8.25
CA PHE A 29 12.39 5.19 -8.69
C PHE A 29 13.18 5.80 -7.53
N LEU A 30 12.82 5.45 -6.29
CA LEU A 30 13.47 5.94 -5.09
C LEU A 30 14.73 5.14 -4.80
N ASN A 31 15.73 5.79 -4.21
CA ASN A 31 16.81 5.05 -3.57
C ASN A 31 16.33 4.42 -2.25
N GLN A 32 17.13 3.53 -1.67
CA GLN A 32 16.75 2.78 -0.47
C GLN A 32 16.36 3.68 0.72
N LYS A 33 17.05 4.81 0.92
CA LYS A 33 16.77 5.72 2.05
C LYS A 33 15.43 6.43 1.86
N GLU A 34 15.18 6.91 0.66
CA GLU A 34 13.91 7.55 0.27
C GLU A 34 12.74 6.58 0.34
N LEU A 35 12.92 5.37 -0.19
CA LEU A 35 11.91 4.32 -0.15
C LEU A 35 11.50 3.99 1.29
N LYS A 36 12.47 3.77 2.18
CA LYS A 36 12.20 3.51 3.60
C LYS A 36 11.45 4.67 4.24
N HIS A 37 11.89 5.90 4.00
CA HIS A 37 11.23 7.09 4.51
C HIS A 37 9.76 7.18 4.06
N GLU A 38 9.48 7.01 2.76
CA GLU A 38 8.13 7.06 2.21
C GLU A 38 7.21 6.00 2.83
N LEU A 39 7.70 4.77 2.99
CA LEU A 39 6.92 3.68 3.58
C LEU A 39 6.71 3.87 5.08
N ASP A 40 7.76 4.23 5.82
CA ASP A 40 7.73 4.38 7.27
C ASP A 40 6.82 5.54 7.69
N VAL A 41 6.94 6.70 7.03
CA VAL A 41 6.08 7.84 7.34
C VAL A 41 4.62 7.51 7.03
N SER A 42 4.34 6.88 5.88
CA SER A 42 2.98 6.48 5.51
C SER A 42 2.33 5.56 6.55
N ILE A 43 3.05 4.51 6.97
CA ILE A 43 2.55 3.52 7.94
C ILE A 43 2.42 4.12 9.35
N ASN A 44 3.44 4.85 9.80
CA ASN A 44 3.42 5.46 11.13
C ASN A 44 2.31 6.51 11.24
N MET A 45 2.07 7.32 10.20
CA MET A 45 0.96 8.27 10.22
C MET A 45 -0.41 7.59 10.33
N LEU A 46 -0.63 6.48 9.61
CA LEU A 46 -1.87 5.69 9.71
C LEU A 46 -2.07 5.15 11.13
N HIS A 47 -1.01 4.63 11.73
CA HIS A 47 -1.02 4.13 13.10
C HIS A 47 -1.28 5.26 14.10
N ASP A 48 -0.47 6.31 14.09
CA ASP A 48 -0.47 7.34 15.12
C ASP A 48 -1.71 8.24 15.06
N LYS A 49 -2.23 8.50 13.85
CA LYS A 49 -3.37 9.41 13.67
C LYS A 49 -4.73 8.70 13.70
N ALA A 50 -4.79 7.42 13.29
CA ALA A 50 -6.07 6.71 13.13
C ALA A 50 -6.11 5.33 13.80
N GLY A 51 -5.03 4.88 14.44
CA GLY A 51 -4.95 3.54 15.04
C GLY A 51 -4.99 2.42 14.01
N VAL A 52 -4.55 2.70 12.77
CA VAL A 52 -4.55 1.74 11.67
C VAL A 52 -3.18 1.07 11.60
N SER A 53 -3.13 -0.26 11.69
CA SER A 53 -1.96 -1.06 11.35
C SER A 53 -2.20 -1.73 9.99
N PRO A 54 -1.82 -1.09 8.87
CA PRO A 54 -2.24 -1.54 7.56
C PRO A 54 -1.54 -2.85 7.15
N THR A 55 -2.33 -3.89 6.88
CA THR A 55 -1.83 -5.13 6.27
C THR A 55 -1.98 -5.14 4.74
N HIS A 56 -2.68 -4.17 4.19
CA HIS A 56 -2.92 -3.98 2.76
C HIS A 56 -2.22 -2.69 2.30
N TYR A 57 -1.65 -2.67 1.11
CA TYR A 57 -0.95 -1.50 0.58
C TYR A 57 -1.14 -1.38 -0.93
N SER A 58 -1.23 -0.18 -1.49
CA SER A 58 -1.28 0.02 -2.95
C SER A 58 -0.08 0.83 -3.42
N TYR A 59 0.53 0.44 -4.54
CA TYR A 59 1.62 1.22 -5.13
C TYR A 59 1.05 2.48 -5.81
N PRO A 60 1.65 3.68 -5.61
CA PRO A 60 1.33 4.87 -6.39
C PRO A 60 1.42 4.58 -7.90
N GLU A 61 0.42 5.03 -8.67
CA GLU A 61 0.17 4.71 -10.09
C GLU A 61 -0.09 3.21 -10.38
N GLY A 62 0.60 2.29 -9.71
CA GLY A 62 0.28 0.86 -9.70
C GLY A 62 0.63 0.08 -10.98
N LEU A 63 1.29 0.71 -11.96
CA LEU A 63 1.73 0.03 -13.18
C LEU A 63 2.99 -0.81 -12.93
N ALA A 64 3.36 -1.65 -13.91
CA ALA A 64 4.47 -2.60 -13.77
C ALA A 64 5.82 -1.95 -13.44
N ASN A 65 6.03 -0.70 -13.87
CA ASN A 65 7.24 0.06 -13.57
C ASN A 65 7.19 0.79 -12.23
N CYS A 66 6.07 0.75 -11.50
CA CYS A 66 5.87 1.55 -10.28
C CYS A 66 6.34 0.84 -8.99
N TYR A 67 6.62 -0.45 -9.08
CA TYR A 67 7.11 -1.27 -8.00
C TYR A 67 8.14 -2.27 -8.54
N ASN A 68 8.97 -2.81 -7.66
CA ASN A 68 9.96 -3.83 -8.00
C ASN A 68 10.16 -4.77 -6.79
N LYS A 69 11.11 -5.70 -6.91
CA LYS A 69 11.41 -6.67 -5.83
C LYS A 69 11.85 -5.99 -4.53
N GLU A 70 12.59 -4.89 -4.60
CA GLU A 70 13.03 -4.15 -3.42
C GLU A 70 11.85 -3.54 -2.68
N VAL A 71 10.94 -2.85 -3.41
CA VAL A 71 9.70 -2.29 -2.85
C VAL A 71 8.86 -3.39 -2.18
N ILE A 72 8.69 -4.53 -2.85
CA ILE A 72 7.94 -5.67 -2.30
C ILE A 72 8.58 -6.18 -0.99
N ASN A 73 9.91 -6.29 -0.96
CA ASN A 73 10.63 -6.77 0.22
C ASN A 73 10.49 -5.79 1.39
N GLU A 74 10.66 -4.49 1.16
CA GLU A 74 10.49 -3.46 2.19
C GLU A 74 9.05 -3.40 2.74
N LEU A 75 8.04 -3.66 1.92
CA LEU A 75 6.66 -3.79 2.40
C LEU A 75 6.45 -5.04 3.26
N LYS A 76 7.04 -6.18 2.88
CA LYS A 76 6.98 -7.43 3.66
C LYS A 76 7.61 -7.28 5.04
N THR A 77 8.78 -6.63 5.14
CA THR A 77 9.43 -6.39 6.44
C THR A 77 8.59 -5.54 7.39
N ARG A 78 7.65 -4.75 6.84
CA ARG A 78 6.68 -3.93 7.58
C ARG A 78 5.33 -4.62 7.85
N GLY A 79 5.22 -5.91 7.55
CA GLY A 79 4.03 -6.71 7.84
C GLY A 79 2.88 -6.55 6.84
N VAL A 80 3.11 -5.91 5.69
CA VAL A 80 2.15 -5.90 4.58
C VAL A 80 2.00 -7.32 4.03
N LYS A 81 0.76 -7.71 3.71
CA LYS A 81 0.42 -9.06 3.26
C LYS A 81 0.03 -9.13 1.79
N CYS A 82 -0.52 -8.04 1.25
CA CYS A 82 -0.89 -7.99 -0.16
C CYS A 82 -0.96 -6.56 -0.70
N CYS A 83 -0.75 -6.45 -2.02
CA CYS A 83 -0.82 -5.20 -2.76
C CYS A 83 -1.56 -5.38 -4.09
N PRO A 84 -2.68 -4.66 -4.31
CA PRO A 84 -3.23 -4.50 -5.64
C PRO A 84 -2.39 -3.54 -6.48
N THR A 85 -2.30 -3.88 -7.76
CA THR A 85 -1.68 -3.11 -8.84
C THR A 85 -2.77 -2.45 -9.68
N ALA A 86 -2.43 -1.51 -10.55
CA ALA A 86 -3.31 -1.00 -11.60
C ALA A 86 -3.30 -1.87 -12.88
N ILE A 87 -2.63 -3.03 -12.85
CA ILE A 87 -2.56 -3.93 -14.00
C ILE A 87 -3.91 -4.60 -14.19
N PHE A 88 -4.47 -4.48 -15.39
CA PHE A 88 -5.76 -5.06 -15.73
C PHE A 88 -5.73 -6.60 -15.67
N GLY A 89 -6.73 -7.19 -15.02
CA GLY A 89 -7.02 -8.62 -15.14
C GLY A 89 -7.66 -9.24 -13.91
N VAL A 90 -7.78 -10.56 -13.96
CA VAL A 90 -8.37 -11.40 -12.90
C VAL A 90 -7.26 -12.14 -12.15
N ASN A 91 -7.45 -12.33 -10.85
CA ASN A 91 -6.53 -13.05 -9.97
C ASN A 91 -6.90 -14.53 -9.87
N ASN A 92 -5.88 -15.38 -9.68
CA ASN A 92 -6.03 -16.81 -9.40
C ASN A 92 -5.06 -17.23 -8.28
N GLU A 93 -5.09 -18.50 -7.88
CA GLU A 93 -4.25 -19.04 -6.79
C GLU A 93 -2.74 -18.89 -7.02
N LYS A 94 -2.30 -18.75 -8.28
CA LYS A 94 -0.89 -18.53 -8.64
C LYS A 94 -0.50 -17.05 -8.66
N THR A 95 -1.47 -16.15 -8.52
CA THR A 95 -1.19 -14.71 -8.54
C THR A 95 -0.54 -14.29 -7.24
N SER A 96 0.63 -13.66 -7.33
CA SER A 96 1.33 -13.11 -6.18
C SER A 96 0.43 -12.14 -5.42
N SER A 97 0.33 -12.29 -4.10
CA SER A 97 -0.43 -11.36 -3.26
C SER A 97 0.06 -9.92 -3.36
N PHE A 98 1.31 -9.70 -3.82
CA PHE A 98 1.89 -8.37 -4.01
C PHE A 98 1.73 -7.83 -5.45
N GLU A 99 1.10 -8.60 -6.33
CA GLU A 99 0.89 -8.23 -7.73
C GLU A 99 -0.56 -8.51 -8.15
N LEU A 100 -1.50 -8.30 -7.21
CA LEU A 100 -2.92 -8.54 -7.48
C LEU A 100 -3.38 -7.60 -8.58
N LYS A 101 -4.00 -8.16 -9.62
CA LYS A 101 -4.58 -7.43 -10.75
C LYS A 101 -5.91 -6.79 -10.33
N ARG A 102 -6.29 -5.71 -11.01
CA ARG A 102 -7.57 -5.01 -10.80
C ARG A 102 -8.36 -4.93 -12.10
N ILE A 103 -9.68 -4.81 -11.98
CA ILE A 103 -10.56 -4.38 -13.07
C ILE A 103 -10.89 -2.93 -12.78
N MET A 104 -10.47 -2.01 -13.66
CA MET A 104 -10.81 -0.60 -13.54
C MET A 104 -12.28 -0.43 -13.92
N ILE A 105 -13.02 0.34 -13.12
CA ILE A 105 -14.43 0.69 -13.34
C ILE A 105 -14.48 2.15 -13.75
#